data_AF-A0A2V7F0Y2-F1
#
_entry.id   AF-A0A2V7F0Y2-F1
#
_cell.length_a   1.000
_cell.length_b   1.000
_cell.length_c   1.000
_cell.angle_alpha   90.00
_cell.angle_beta   90.00
_cell.angle_gamma   90.00
#
_symmetry.space_group_name_H-M   'P 1'
#
loop_
_entity.id
_entity.type
_entity.pdbx_description
1 polymer ?
#
loop_
_entity_poly.entity_id
_entity_poly.type
_entity_poly.pdbx_seq_one_letter_code
_entity_poly.pdbx_strand_id
1 'polypeptide(L)'
;RLGFDVLQPVSVIQEEIAKDPTSSIAVAYIVATKNGTPPGATASVAQLISLIPIAAMIAVDPRRRPVRATVAYALVLFVVMAARLGSLPAYRPLVPGAGETLVALGVALVAGVVGGWMAGRLAALLGPAPPRTLTQLG
;
A
#
# COMPACT_ATOMS: atom_id res chain seq x y z
N ARG A 1 3.43 43.55 18.34
CA ARG A 1 2.37 42.54 18.11
C ARG A 1 2.00 42.42 16.62
N LEU A 2 2.96 42.53 15.69
CA LEU A 2 2.72 42.45 14.23
C LEU A 2 3.69 41.49 13.50
N GLY A 3 4.48 40.71 14.24
CA GLY A 3 5.48 39.80 13.68
C GLY A 3 5.13 38.31 13.80
N PHE A 4 4.08 37.96 14.55
CA PHE A 4 3.68 36.58 14.81
C PHE A 4 2.43 36.12 14.03
N ASP A 5 1.70 37.04 13.39
CA ASP A 5 0.61 36.69 12.45
C ASP A 5 1.13 36.08 11.14
N VAL A 6 2.39 36.36 10.78
CA VAL A 6 3.05 35.80 9.59
C VAL A 6 3.58 34.37 9.83
N LEU A 7 3.64 33.94 11.09
CA LEU A 7 4.17 32.63 11.50
C LEU A 7 3.08 31.67 12.00
N GLN A 8 1.80 32.07 11.96
CA GLN A 8 0.71 31.12 12.10
C GLN A 8 0.45 30.49 10.72
N PRO A 9 0.71 29.18 10.53
CA PRO A 9 0.45 28.51 9.28
C PRO A 9 -1.06 28.20 9.19
N VAL A 10 -1.87 29.22 8.94
CA VAL A 10 -3.30 29.09 8.61
C VAL A 10 -3.67 30.21 7.63
N SER A 11 -3.43 29.98 6.33
CA SER A 11 -4.24 30.62 5.28
C SER A 11 -4.13 29.94 3.92
N VAL A 12 -2.96 29.49 3.45
CA VAL A 12 -2.85 28.95 2.08
C VAL A 12 -3.63 27.63 1.91
N ILE A 13 -3.57 26.72 2.88
CA ILE A 13 -4.27 25.43 2.78
C ILE A 13 -5.78 25.64 2.93
N GLN A 14 -6.26 26.45 3.88
CA GLN A 14 -7.70 26.71 3.99
C GLN A 14 -8.25 27.51 2.80
N GLU A 15 -7.49 28.47 2.26
CA GLU A 15 -7.88 29.22 1.06
C GLU A 15 -7.95 28.31 -0.17
N GLU A 16 -6.97 27.43 -0.38
CA GLU A 16 -6.99 26.52 -1.53
C GLU A 16 -8.09 25.45 -1.39
N ILE A 17 -8.38 25.00 -0.17
CA ILE A 17 -9.54 24.14 0.12
C ILE A 17 -10.86 24.88 -0.12
N ALA A 18 -10.96 26.15 0.24
CA ALA A 18 -12.16 26.96 0.01
C ALA A 18 -12.38 27.23 -1.49
N LYS A 19 -11.30 27.34 -2.26
CA LYS A 19 -11.32 27.53 -3.72
C LYS A 19 -11.71 26.25 -4.46
N ASP A 20 -11.21 25.09 -4.03
CA ASP A 20 -11.61 23.79 -4.55
C ASP A 20 -11.72 22.74 -3.42
N PRO A 21 -12.94 22.53 -2.90
CA PRO A 21 -13.18 21.56 -1.82
C PRO A 21 -13.06 20.10 -2.25
N THR A 22 -12.90 19.84 -3.56
CA THR A 22 -12.66 18.49 -4.12
C THR A 22 -11.18 18.23 -4.44
N SER A 23 -10.31 19.24 -4.26
CA SER A 23 -8.88 19.11 -4.48
C SER A 23 -8.25 18.01 -3.63
N SER A 24 -7.15 17.43 -4.10
CA SER A 24 -6.40 16.40 -3.37
C SER A 24 -5.90 16.87 -2.00
N ILE A 25 -5.61 18.17 -1.87
CA ILE A 25 -5.23 18.84 -0.63
C ILE A 25 -6.43 18.87 0.35
N ALA A 26 -7.62 19.24 -0.14
CA ALA A 26 -8.85 19.23 0.66
C ALA A 26 -9.20 17.83 1.16
N VAL A 27 -9.14 16.83 0.28
CA VAL A 27 -9.44 15.43 0.63
C VAL A 27 -8.44 14.91 1.67
N ALA A 28 -7.14 15.13 1.47
CA ALA A 28 -6.11 14.71 2.41
C ALA A 28 -6.27 15.39 3.78
N TYR A 29 -6.63 16.68 3.80
CA TYR A 29 -6.92 17.42 5.01
C TYR A 29 -8.11 16.80 5.77
N ILE A 30 -9.26 16.61 5.09
CA ILE A 30 -10.47 16.02 5.69
C ILE A 30 -10.18 14.61 6.25
N VAL A 31 -9.44 13.79 5.52
CA VAL A 31 -9.06 12.44 5.94
C VAL A 31 -8.16 12.48 7.18
N ALA A 32 -7.18 13.38 7.22
CA ALA A 32 -6.29 13.54 8.38
C ALA A 32 -7.08 13.98 9.63
N THR A 33 -8.00 14.93 9.48
CA THR A 33 -8.86 15.39 10.58
C THR A 33 -9.77 14.26 11.07
N LYS A 34 -10.43 13.52 10.16
CA LYS A 34 -11.30 12.39 10.52
C LYS A 34 -10.55 11.25 11.21
N ASN A 35 -9.27 11.06 10.88
CA ASN A 35 -8.42 10.03 11.48
C ASN A 35 -7.71 10.49 12.76
N GLY A 36 -7.86 11.75 13.18
CA GLY A 36 -7.20 12.30 14.37
C GLY A 36 -5.68 12.49 14.20
N THR A 37 -5.19 12.54 12.97
CA THR A 37 -3.76 12.71 12.66
C THR A 37 -3.45 14.13 12.20
N PRO A 38 -2.28 14.70 12.50
CA PRO A 38 -1.92 16.03 12.00
C PRO A 38 -1.86 16.02 10.46
N PRO A 39 -2.52 16.98 9.77
CA PRO A 39 -2.40 17.12 8.32
C PRO A 39 -0.95 17.30 7.90
N GLY A 40 -0.50 16.55 6.89
CA GLY A 40 0.91 16.55 6.46
C GLY A 40 1.85 15.76 7.36
N ALA A 41 1.37 15.11 8.43
CA ALA A 41 2.18 14.15 9.16
C ALA A 41 2.48 12.95 8.26
N THR A 42 3.75 12.76 7.92
CA THR A 42 4.25 11.62 7.14
C THR A 42 4.34 10.32 7.96
N ALA A 43 3.85 10.35 9.21
CA ALA A 43 3.75 9.28 10.21
C ALA A 43 4.63 8.03 9.98
N SER A 44 5.78 8.02 10.66
CA SER A 44 6.82 6.99 10.66
C SER A 44 6.37 5.61 11.17
N VAL A 45 5.42 5.53 12.11
CA VAL A 45 4.94 4.24 12.67
C VAL A 45 4.10 3.45 11.66
N ALA A 46 3.29 4.15 10.86
CA ALA A 46 2.53 3.50 9.78
C ALA A 46 3.47 2.95 8.70
N GLN A 47 4.60 3.61 8.45
CA GLN A 47 5.65 3.09 7.58
C GLN A 47 6.33 1.85 8.17
N LEU A 48 6.60 1.82 9.48
CA LEU A 48 7.15 0.62 10.13
C LEU A 48 6.21 -0.59 10.03
N ILE A 49 4.90 -0.39 10.16
CA ILE A 49 3.91 -1.47 9.99
C ILE A 49 3.97 -2.09 8.59
N SER A 50 4.35 -1.30 7.56
CA SER A 50 4.51 -1.82 6.19
C SER A 50 5.68 -2.80 6.03
N LEU A 51 6.56 -2.92 7.03
CA LEU A 51 7.66 -3.89 7.05
C LEU A 51 7.23 -5.26 7.58
N ILE A 52 6.08 -5.39 8.24
CA ILE A 52 5.60 -6.67 8.81
C ILE A 52 5.48 -7.78 7.75
N PRO A 53 4.91 -7.55 6.56
CA PRO A 53 4.85 -8.57 5.51
C PRO A 53 6.24 -9.01 5.05
N ILE A 54 7.20 -8.08 4.99
CA ILE A 54 8.60 -8.37 4.62
C ILE A 54 9.25 -9.23 5.70
N ALA A 55 9.05 -8.92 6.97
CA ALA A 55 9.56 -9.71 8.09
C ALA A 55 8.99 -11.16 8.06
N ALA A 56 7.70 -11.31 7.78
CA ALA A 56 7.06 -12.61 7.63
C ALA A 56 7.65 -13.41 6.45
N MET A 57 7.90 -12.75 5.32
CA MET A 57 8.57 -13.36 4.16
C MET A 57 9.97 -13.87 4.53
N ILE A 58 10.77 -13.04 5.21
CA ILE A 58 12.14 -13.38 5.64
C ILE A 58 12.13 -14.56 6.60
N ALA A 59 11.19 -14.60 7.54
CA ALA A 59 11.07 -15.70 8.51
C ALA A 59 10.80 -17.06 7.86
N VAL A 60 10.11 -17.09 6.71
CA VAL A 60 9.83 -18.33 5.96
C VAL A 60 11.03 -18.79 5.12
N ASP A 61 12.08 -17.97 5.04
CA ASP A 61 13.29 -18.15 4.23
C ASP A 61 12.98 -18.21 2.72
N PRO A 62 12.96 -17.04 2.03
CA PRO A 62 12.64 -16.98 0.61
C PRO A 62 13.70 -17.66 -0.27
N ARG A 63 14.92 -17.89 0.24
CA ARG A 63 15.99 -18.56 -0.51
C ARG A 63 15.75 -20.05 -0.62
N ARG A 64 15.23 -20.67 0.45
CA ARG A 64 14.94 -22.12 0.47
C ARG A 64 13.51 -22.44 0.02
N ARG A 65 12.56 -21.53 0.23
CA ARG A 65 11.12 -21.79 0.04
C ARG A 65 10.40 -20.60 -0.61
N PRO A 66 10.72 -20.23 -1.85
CA PRO A 66 10.24 -18.99 -2.47
C PRO A 66 8.72 -18.89 -2.52
N VAL A 67 8.03 -19.96 -2.94
CA VAL A 67 6.56 -19.98 -3.03
C VAL A 67 5.91 -19.77 -1.67
N ARG A 68 6.37 -20.46 -0.62
CA ARG A 68 5.81 -20.32 0.73
C ARG A 68 6.05 -18.92 1.29
N ALA A 69 7.22 -18.34 1.02
CA ALA A 69 7.55 -16.99 1.46
C ALA A 69 6.66 -15.93 0.80
N THR A 70 6.36 -16.08 -0.50
CA THR A 70 5.41 -15.20 -1.22
C THR A 70 3.99 -15.32 -0.68
N VAL A 71 3.52 -16.56 -0.41
CA VAL A 71 2.20 -16.77 0.18
C VAL A 71 2.11 -16.13 1.57
N ALA A 72 3.12 -16.32 2.41
CA ALA A 72 3.18 -15.70 3.73
C ALA A 72 3.17 -14.16 3.65
N TYR A 73 3.96 -13.58 2.75
CA TYR A 73 3.95 -12.15 2.47
C TYR A 73 2.55 -11.66 2.12
N ALA A 74 1.89 -12.31 1.14
CA ALA A 74 0.58 -11.91 0.66
C ALA A 74 -0.50 -11.98 1.75
N LEU A 75 -0.52 -13.06 2.53
CA LEU A 75 -1.48 -13.24 3.62
C LEU A 75 -1.29 -12.18 4.72
N VAL A 76 -0.05 -11.94 5.13
CA VAL A 76 0.26 -10.95 6.17
C VAL A 76 -0.06 -9.54 5.68
N LEU A 77 0.30 -9.19 4.43
CA LEU A 77 -0.04 -7.91 3.84
C LEU A 77 -1.55 -7.69 3.81
N PHE A 78 -2.32 -8.69 3.41
CA PHE A 78 -3.78 -8.62 3.37
C PHE A 78 -4.37 -8.33 4.76
N VAL A 79 -3.96 -9.09 5.78
CA VAL A 79 -4.44 -8.92 7.16
C VAL A 79 -4.07 -7.54 7.71
N VAL A 80 -2.81 -7.11 7.52
CA VAL A 80 -2.32 -5.80 7.98
C VAL A 80 -3.12 -4.67 7.32
N MET A 81 -3.36 -4.75 6.01
CA MET A 81 -4.09 -3.69 5.30
C MET A 81 -5.58 -3.67 5.67
N ALA A 82 -6.22 -4.84 5.81
CA ALA A 82 -7.60 -4.94 6.25
C ALA A 82 -7.79 -4.34 7.66
N ALA A 83 -6.90 -4.69 8.60
CA ALA A 83 -6.92 -4.13 9.95
C ALA A 83 -6.70 -2.60 9.95
N ARG A 84 -5.78 -2.11 9.11
CA ARG A 84 -5.45 -0.68 9.02
C ARG A 84 -6.58 0.14 8.42
N LEU A 85 -7.25 -0.35 7.38
CA LEU A 85 -8.41 0.33 6.80
C LEU A 85 -9.61 0.29 7.74
N GLY A 86 -9.84 -0.83 8.43
CA GLY A 86 -10.93 -0.98 9.40
C GLY A 86 -10.77 -0.13 10.67
N SER A 87 -9.53 0.16 11.09
CA SER A 87 -9.25 0.97 12.27
C SER A 87 -9.34 2.47 12.03
N LEU A 88 -9.33 2.92 10.77
CA LEU A 88 -9.38 4.33 10.40
C LEU A 88 -10.82 4.83 10.24
N PRO A 89 -11.27 5.80 11.05
CA PRO A 89 -12.65 6.30 11.00
C PRO A 89 -13.07 6.82 9.63
N ALA A 90 -12.15 7.43 8.88
CA ALA A 90 -12.44 7.98 7.56
C ALA A 90 -12.84 6.90 6.53
N TYR A 91 -12.32 5.67 6.68
CA TYR A 91 -12.54 4.59 5.72
C TYR A 91 -13.61 3.61 6.16
N ARG A 92 -14.00 3.62 7.45
CA ARG A 92 -14.99 2.69 8.01
C ARG A 92 -16.29 2.56 7.20
N PRO A 93 -16.88 3.63 6.63
CA PRO A 93 -18.07 3.52 5.78
C PRO A 93 -17.80 2.92 4.39
N LEU A 94 -16.55 2.90 3.95
CA LEU A 94 -16.09 2.39 2.65
C LEU A 94 -15.52 0.97 2.74
N VAL A 95 -15.21 0.49 3.94
CA VAL A 95 -14.72 -0.88 4.14
C VAL A 95 -15.87 -1.84 3.82
N PRO A 96 -15.70 -2.74 2.83
CA PRO A 96 -16.72 -3.72 2.48
C PRO A 96 -17.02 -4.63 3.68
N GLY A 97 -18.24 -5.18 3.72
CA GLY A 97 -18.57 -6.21 4.70
C GLY A 97 -17.70 -7.45 4.55
N ALA A 98 -17.77 -8.35 5.54
CA ALA A 98 -16.97 -9.56 5.55
C ALA A 98 -17.28 -10.48 4.35
N GLY A 99 -18.55 -10.55 3.94
CA GLY A 99 -18.98 -11.35 2.79
C GLY A 99 -18.40 -10.83 1.48
N GLU A 100 -18.52 -9.53 1.23
CA GLU A 100 -17.99 -8.86 0.04
C GLU A 100 -16.46 -8.98 -0.02
N THR A 101 -15.80 -8.84 1.13
CA THR A 101 -14.34 -9.02 1.25
C THR A 101 -13.93 -10.45 0.91
N LEU A 102 -14.69 -11.47 1.33
CA LEU A 102 -14.41 -12.87 1.00
C LEU A 102 -14.62 -13.17 -0.49
N VAL A 103 -15.68 -12.63 -1.09
CA VAL A 103 -15.92 -12.77 -2.53
C VAL A 103 -14.80 -12.11 -3.33
N ALA A 104 -14.44 -10.88 -2.97
CA ALA A 104 -13.34 -10.15 -3.60
C ALA A 104 -12.00 -10.89 -3.45
N LEU A 105 -11.73 -11.46 -2.27
CA LEU A 105 -10.56 -12.28 -2.02
C LEU A 105 -10.56 -13.53 -2.90
N GLY A 106 -11.70 -14.21 -3.02
CA GLY A 106 -11.87 -15.36 -3.92
C GLY A 106 -11.55 -15.01 -5.37
N VAL A 107 -12.08 -13.89 -5.88
CA VAL A 107 -11.79 -13.40 -7.24
C VAL A 107 -10.31 -13.06 -7.41
N ALA A 108 -9.69 -12.38 -6.44
CA ALA A 108 -8.28 -12.05 -6.47
C ALA A 108 -7.39 -13.30 -6.49
N LEU A 109 -7.75 -14.34 -5.73
CA LEU A 109 -7.04 -15.63 -5.74
C LEU A 109 -7.14 -16.32 -7.11
N VAL A 110 -8.34 -16.38 -7.70
CA VAL A 110 -8.54 -16.94 -9.04
C VAL A 110 -7.71 -16.17 -10.07
N ALA A 111 -7.77 -14.84 -10.06
CA ALA A 111 -6.99 -14.00 -10.96
C ALA A 111 -5.48 -14.22 -10.78
N GLY A 112 -5.00 -14.32 -9.54
CA GLY A 112 -3.61 -14.61 -9.22
C GLY A 112 -3.14 -15.97 -9.73
N VAL A 113 -3.96 -17.02 -9.57
CA VAL A 113 -3.66 -18.38 -10.08
C VAL A 113 -3.58 -18.38 -11.61
N VAL A 114 -4.57 -17.76 -12.27
CA VAL A 114 -4.61 -17.66 -13.74
C VAL A 114 -3.40 -16.86 -14.25
N GLY A 115 -3.12 -15.72 -13.64
CA GLY A 115 -1.97 -14.88 -14.00
C GLY A 115 -0.64 -15.60 -13.80
N GLY A 116 -0.46 -16.30 -12.69
CA GLY A 116 0.73 -17.12 -12.42
C GLY A 116 0.90 -18.27 -13.41
N TRP A 117 -0.20 -18.95 -13.77
CA TRP A 117 -0.19 -20.00 -14.78
C TRP A 117 0.20 -19.47 -16.16
N MET A 118 -0.39 -18.35 -16.59
CA MET A 118 -0.06 -17.70 -17.87
C MET A 118 1.39 -17.22 -17.89
N ALA A 119 1.87 -16.60 -16.81
CA ALA A 119 3.26 -16.16 -16.69
C ALA A 119 4.23 -17.34 -16.76
N GLY A 120 3.91 -18.46 -16.13
CA GLY A 120 4.70 -19.70 -16.22
C GLY A 120 4.77 -20.26 -17.64
N ARG A 121 3.65 -20.22 -18.38
CA ARG A 121 3.63 -20.60 -19.80
C ARG A 121 4.48 -19.68 -20.66
N LEU A 122 4.36 -18.37 -20.48
CA LEU A 122 5.16 -17.39 -21.20
C LEU A 122 6.66 -17.55 -20.90
N ALA A 123 7.03 -17.76 -19.63
CA ALA A 123 8.41 -17.99 -19.24
C ALA A 123 9.00 -19.27 -19.89
N ALA A 124 8.20 -20.35 -20.00
CA ALA A 124 8.62 -21.57 -20.69
C ALA A 124 8.82 -21.36 -22.19
N LEU A 125 8.00 -20.52 -22.83
CA LEU A 125 8.11 -20.19 -24.25
C LEU A 125 9.31 -19.29 -24.57
N LEU A 126 9.65 -18.37 -23.67
CA LEU A 126 10.77 -17.44 -23.85
C LEU A 126 12.15 -18.09 -23.65
N GLY A 127 12.19 -19.27 -23.03
CA GLY A 127 13.44 -19.98 -22.72
C GLY A 127 14.33 -19.25 -21.71
N PRO A 128 15.45 -19.87 -21.29
CA PRO A 128 16.40 -19.22 -20.40
C PRO A 128 17.10 -18.05 -21.12
N ALA A 129 17.22 -16.92 -20.43
CA ALA A 129 18.01 -15.80 -20.94
C ALA A 129 19.47 -16.24 -21.16
N PRO A 130 20.10 -15.85 -22.28
CA PRO A 130 21.50 -16.18 -22.52
C PRO A 130 22.37 -15.59 -21.39
N PRO A 131 23.43 -16.31 -20.96
CA PRO A 131 24.33 -15.81 -19.94
C PRO A 131 24.91 -14.46 -20.39
N ARG A 132 24.77 -13.42 -19.57
CA ARG A 132 25.44 -12.14 -19.79
C ARG A 132 26.94 -12.34 -19.63
N THR A 133 27.64 -12.58 -20.73
CA THR A 133 29.09 -12.57 -20.79
C THR A 133 29.56 -11.14 -20.53
N LEU A 134 30.45 -10.95 -19.55
CA LEU A 134 31.00 -9.66 -19.09
C LEU A 134 31.89 -8.94 -20.14
N THR A 135 31.78 -9.27 -21.42
CA THR A 135 32.60 -8.75 -22.52
C THR A 135 32.04 -7.49 -23.20
N GLN A 136 30.93 -6.93 -22.72
CA GLN A 136 30.28 -5.74 -23.30
C GLN A 136 30.54 -4.44 -22.51
N LEU A 137 31.60 -4.38 -21.70
CA LEU A 137 32.04 -3.18 -20.97
C LEU A 137 33.50 -2.80 -21.31
N GLY A 138 33.91 -3.01 -22.56
CA GLY A 138 35.21 -2.58 -23.10
C GLY A 138 35.08 -1.34 -23.97
#